data_AF-V8CHC2-F1
#
_entry.id   AF-V8CHC2-F1
#
_cell.length_a   1.000
_cell.length_b   1.000
_cell.length_c   1.000
_cell.angle_alpha   90.00
_cell.angle_beta   90.00
_cell.angle_gamma   90.00
#
_symmetry.space_group_name_H-M   'P 1'
#
loop_
_entity.id
_entity.type
_entity.pdbx_description
1 polymer ?
#
loop_
_entity_poly.entity_id
_entity_poly.type
_entity_poly.pdbx_seq_one_letter_code
_entity_poly.pdbx_strand_id
1 'polypeptide(L)'
;MIANLTPLAKALDTRLHSHALTHDDMQALLESFGADMLELELLKAQGFPLESNAQAYFLHTASTPYTKQKFCFVDIETTGARPQESQIIEIGAIMYENGAIVGEFDEFIYAPFVPEIITDITGITADMLANARKAQAVLADFRVFLGQSVFVAHNVGFDYSFISHALESCGLGSLLNHRLCTIDLAKRTILSKRYSLQYLNEFLGINTPKAHRAYADALTALKVFEIACLCLPSSICTAKDLITFSRSKHKGF
;
A
#
# COMPACT_ATOMS: atom_id res chain seq x y z
N MET A 1 -12.88 21.70 -2.88
CA MET A 1 -12.58 20.60 -1.94
C MET A 1 -13.11 19.33 -2.56
N ILE A 2 -12.27 18.30 -2.71
CA ILE A 2 -12.74 16.96 -3.11
C ILE A 2 -13.65 16.47 -1.97
N ALA A 3 -14.81 15.91 -2.30
CA ALA A 3 -15.73 15.35 -1.31
C ALA A 3 -15.00 14.30 -0.44
N ASN A 4 -15.23 14.31 0.87
CA ASN A 4 -14.67 13.28 1.74
C ASN A 4 -15.46 11.97 1.53
N LEU A 5 -14.92 11.08 0.70
CA LEU A 5 -15.56 9.82 0.34
C LEU A 5 -15.29 8.69 1.35
N THR A 6 -14.49 8.94 2.39
CA THR A 6 -14.10 7.93 3.39
C THR A 6 -15.31 7.25 4.05
N PRO A 7 -16.40 7.95 4.44
CA PRO A 7 -17.58 7.30 5.01
C PRO A 7 -18.24 6.30 4.04
N LEU A 8 -18.41 6.69 2.78
CA LEU A 8 -18.97 5.84 1.73
C LEU A 8 -18.06 4.65 1.45
N ALA A 9 -16.75 4.87 1.30
CA ALA A 9 -15.75 3.82 1.10
C ALA A 9 -15.81 2.76 2.21
N LYS A 10 -15.93 3.18 3.48
CA LYS A 10 -16.04 2.29 4.63
C LYS A 10 -17.34 1.47 4.61
N ALA A 11 -18.46 2.11 4.26
CA ALA A 11 -19.74 1.42 4.14
C ALA A 11 -19.72 0.37 3.03
N LEU A 12 -19.16 0.74 1.86
CA LEU A 12 -18.95 -0.17 0.74
C LEU A 12 -18.05 -1.33 1.09
N ASP A 13 -16.88 -1.07 1.70
CA ASP A 13 -15.95 -2.12 2.11
C ASP A 13 -16.64 -3.11 3.05
N THR A 14 -17.40 -2.61 4.03
CA THR A 14 -18.14 -3.46 4.99
C THR A 14 -19.17 -4.34 4.30
N ARG A 15 -19.97 -3.78 3.38
CA ARG A 15 -21.02 -4.51 2.66
C ARG A 15 -20.41 -5.55 1.71
N LEU A 16 -19.46 -5.11 0.89
CA LEU A 16 -18.82 -5.93 -0.14
C LEU A 16 -17.86 -6.98 0.46
N HIS A 17 -17.45 -6.81 1.72
CA HIS A 17 -16.70 -7.84 2.43
C HIS A 17 -17.52 -9.12 2.62
N SER A 18 -18.84 -9.05 2.71
CA SER A 18 -19.68 -10.23 2.95
C SER A 18 -20.16 -10.89 1.66
N HIS A 19 -20.57 -10.10 0.69
CA HIS A 19 -21.09 -10.57 -0.61
C HIS A 19 -21.04 -9.45 -1.64
N ALA A 20 -21.15 -9.80 -2.92
CA ALA A 20 -21.37 -8.81 -3.98
C ALA A 20 -22.68 -8.03 -3.75
N LEU A 21 -22.77 -6.80 -4.24
CA LEU A 21 -23.99 -5.99 -4.20
C LEU A 21 -24.65 -5.96 -5.57
N THR A 22 -25.96 -6.13 -5.62
CA THR A 22 -26.72 -5.91 -6.86
C THR A 22 -26.65 -4.44 -7.28
N HIS A 23 -27.01 -4.13 -8.53
CA HIS A 23 -27.09 -2.74 -8.99
C HIS A 23 -28.10 -1.92 -8.19
N ASP A 24 -29.25 -2.51 -7.84
CA ASP A 24 -30.28 -1.85 -7.02
C ASP A 24 -29.78 -1.58 -5.59
N ASP A 25 -29.12 -2.56 -4.96
CA ASP A 25 -28.55 -2.39 -3.62
C ASP A 25 -27.42 -1.34 -3.60
N MET A 26 -26.61 -1.30 -4.67
CA MET A 26 -25.57 -0.28 -4.84
C MET A 26 -26.20 1.11 -4.95
N GLN A 27 -27.21 1.27 -5.80
CA GLN A 27 -27.90 2.55 -5.97
C GLN A 27 -28.54 3.03 -4.66
N ALA A 28 -29.27 2.15 -3.95
CA ALA A 28 -29.86 2.49 -2.67
C ALA A 28 -28.82 2.89 -1.62
N LEU A 29 -27.65 2.24 -1.62
CA LEU A 29 -26.54 2.63 -0.75
C LEU A 29 -26.00 4.02 -1.12
N LEU A 30 -25.74 4.29 -2.40
CA LEU A 30 -25.26 5.59 -2.85
C LEU A 30 -26.23 6.73 -2.50
N GLU A 31 -27.52 6.54 -2.75
CA GLU A 31 -28.58 7.50 -2.39
C GLU A 31 -28.58 7.83 -0.90
N SER A 32 -28.33 6.83 -0.03
CA SER A 32 -28.25 7.05 1.42
C SER A 32 -27.06 7.92 1.87
N PHE A 33 -26.05 8.07 1.02
CA PHE A 33 -24.89 8.96 1.22
C PHE A 33 -24.98 10.25 0.40
N GLY A 34 -26.06 10.46 -0.37
CA GLY A 34 -26.16 11.57 -1.32
C GLY A 34 -25.10 11.50 -2.42
N ALA A 35 -24.68 10.29 -2.78
CA ALA A 35 -23.68 9.99 -3.79
C ALA A 35 -24.32 9.40 -5.04
N ASP A 36 -23.59 9.40 -6.15
CA ASP A 36 -23.95 8.78 -7.41
C ASP A 36 -22.76 8.02 -8.03
N MET A 37 -22.85 7.74 -9.32
CA MET A 37 -21.83 6.99 -10.06
C MET A 37 -20.49 7.74 -10.16
N LEU A 38 -20.49 9.07 -10.09
CA LEU A 38 -19.28 9.88 -10.09
C LEU A 38 -18.45 9.63 -8.84
N GLU A 39 -19.09 9.54 -7.66
CA GLU A 39 -18.39 9.18 -6.43
C GLU A 39 -17.78 7.78 -6.51
N LEU A 40 -18.41 6.82 -7.20
CA LEU A 40 -17.81 5.51 -7.42
C LEU A 40 -16.54 5.57 -8.28
N GLU A 41 -16.54 6.36 -9.35
CA GLU A 41 -15.34 6.53 -10.17
C GLU A 41 -14.23 7.27 -9.41
N LEU A 42 -14.59 8.25 -8.56
CA LEU A 42 -13.65 8.90 -7.66
C LEU A 42 -13.06 7.94 -6.62
N LEU A 43 -13.86 7.04 -6.05
CA LEU A 43 -13.38 5.99 -5.14
C LEU A 43 -12.37 5.07 -5.85
N LYS A 44 -12.67 4.63 -7.06
CA LYS A 44 -11.77 3.80 -7.88
C LYS A 44 -10.46 4.54 -8.19
N ALA A 45 -10.54 5.81 -8.56
CA ALA A 45 -9.36 6.66 -8.79
C ALA A 45 -8.51 6.88 -7.51
N GLN A 46 -9.14 6.82 -6.32
CA GLN A 46 -8.47 6.86 -5.01
C GLN A 46 -7.96 5.48 -4.55
N GLY A 47 -8.08 4.45 -5.40
CA GLY A 47 -7.53 3.11 -5.19
C GLY A 47 -8.49 2.13 -4.50
N PHE A 48 -9.75 2.50 -4.29
CA PHE A 48 -10.74 1.57 -3.75
C PHE A 48 -10.95 0.41 -4.74
N PRO A 49 -10.79 -0.86 -4.33
CA PRO A 49 -10.71 -1.99 -5.25
C PRO A 49 -12.10 -2.49 -5.68
N LEU A 50 -12.93 -1.58 -6.21
CA LEU A 50 -14.27 -1.87 -6.68
C LEU A 50 -14.27 -2.23 -8.17
N GLU A 51 -14.94 -3.33 -8.48
CA GLU A 51 -15.27 -3.75 -9.83
C GLU A 51 -16.77 -4.04 -9.96
N SER A 52 -17.24 -4.08 -11.20
CA SER A 52 -18.60 -4.45 -11.53
C SER A 52 -18.67 -5.33 -12.76
N ASN A 53 -19.75 -6.11 -12.84
CA ASN A 53 -20.15 -6.82 -14.04
C ASN A 53 -21.65 -6.57 -14.29
N ALA A 54 -22.24 -7.30 -15.25
CA ALA A 54 -23.65 -7.15 -15.60
C ALA A 54 -24.63 -7.41 -14.44
N GLN A 55 -24.19 -8.12 -13.39
CA GLN A 55 -25.05 -8.59 -12.30
C GLN A 55 -24.82 -7.83 -10.99
N ALA A 56 -23.57 -7.47 -10.69
CA ALA A 56 -23.21 -6.99 -9.37
C ALA A 56 -21.91 -6.18 -9.32
N TYR A 57 -21.72 -5.50 -8.20
CA TYR A 57 -20.47 -4.89 -7.74
C TYR A 57 -19.79 -5.79 -6.71
N PHE A 58 -18.46 -5.89 -6.77
CA PHE A 58 -17.66 -6.70 -5.86
C PHE A 58 -16.28 -6.09 -5.64
N LEU A 59 -15.59 -6.55 -4.59
CA LEU A 59 -14.19 -6.19 -4.38
C LEU A 59 -13.32 -7.03 -5.30
N HIS A 60 -12.51 -6.40 -6.14
CA HIS A 60 -11.54 -7.08 -6.98
C HIS A 60 -10.64 -8.03 -6.17
N THR A 61 -10.24 -7.62 -4.96
CA THR A 61 -9.41 -8.45 -4.07
C THR A 61 -10.11 -9.73 -3.60
N ALA A 62 -11.46 -9.76 -3.61
CA ALA A 62 -12.26 -10.92 -3.24
C ALA A 62 -12.46 -11.91 -4.40
N SER A 63 -12.26 -11.48 -5.65
CA SER A 63 -12.42 -12.31 -6.85
C SER A 63 -11.11 -12.73 -7.48
N THR A 64 -10.02 -12.00 -7.21
CA THR A 64 -8.73 -12.22 -7.87
C THR A 64 -7.87 -13.21 -7.08
N PRO A 65 -7.39 -14.29 -7.71
CA PRO A 65 -6.39 -15.17 -7.10
C PRO A 65 -5.19 -14.37 -6.62
N TYR A 66 -4.69 -14.60 -5.41
CA TYR A 66 -3.58 -13.78 -4.89
C TYR A 66 -2.34 -13.86 -5.79
N THR A 67 -2.13 -14.96 -6.50
CA THR A 67 -1.02 -15.13 -7.46
C THR A 67 -1.13 -14.26 -8.71
N LYS A 68 -2.32 -13.75 -9.02
CA LYS A 68 -2.61 -12.86 -10.15
C LYS A 68 -2.90 -11.41 -9.72
N GLN A 69 -2.93 -11.15 -8.42
CA GLN A 69 -3.21 -9.83 -7.89
C GLN A 69 -2.01 -8.89 -8.14
N LYS A 70 -2.31 -7.64 -8.46
CA LYS A 70 -1.32 -6.55 -8.42
C LYS A 70 -1.05 -6.14 -6.98
N PHE A 71 0.20 -6.24 -6.55
CA PHE A 71 0.73 -5.71 -5.31
C PHE A 71 1.72 -4.61 -5.62
N CYS A 72 1.61 -3.47 -4.94
CA CYS A 72 2.60 -2.41 -5.00
C CYS A 72 3.37 -2.42 -3.68
N PHE A 73 4.62 -2.85 -3.72
CA PHE A 73 5.53 -2.80 -2.59
C PHE A 73 6.05 -1.39 -2.49
N VAL A 74 5.92 -0.77 -1.32
CA VAL A 74 6.23 0.63 -1.09
C VAL A 74 7.09 0.74 0.16
N ASP A 75 8.09 1.59 0.06
CA ASP A 75 8.87 2.09 1.18
C ASP A 75 9.09 3.60 0.97
N ILE A 76 9.26 4.35 2.05
CA ILE A 76 9.47 5.79 2.00
C ILE A 76 10.59 6.20 2.94
N GLU A 77 11.31 7.25 2.55
CA GLU A 77 12.15 8.00 3.48
C GLU A 77 11.50 9.33 3.82
N THR A 78 11.66 9.77 5.07
CA THR A 78 10.97 10.96 5.59
C THR A 78 11.90 11.83 6.43
N THR A 79 11.57 13.11 6.58
CA THR A 79 12.31 14.03 7.47
C THR A 79 12.04 13.79 8.97
N GLY A 80 11.31 12.74 9.34
CA GLY A 80 10.91 12.47 10.72
C GLY A 80 9.75 11.47 10.85
N ALA A 81 9.35 11.16 12.08
CA ALA A 81 8.50 10.00 12.36
C ALA A 81 6.98 10.25 12.32
N ARG A 82 6.53 11.50 12.12
CA ARG A 82 5.10 11.87 12.17
C ARG A 82 4.64 12.57 10.90
N PRO A 83 3.59 12.08 10.21
CA PRO A 83 3.10 12.68 8.97
C PRO A 83 2.72 14.16 9.09
N GLN A 84 2.19 14.60 10.23
CA GLN A 84 1.73 15.97 10.45
C GLN A 84 2.87 16.97 10.66
N GLU A 85 4.06 16.48 11.01
CA GLU A 85 5.22 17.28 11.41
C GLU A 85 6.41 17.08 10.45
N SER A 86 6.30 16.18 9.48
CA SER A 86 7.39 15.74 8.60
C SER A 86 6.88 15.48 7.20
N GLN A 87 7.80 15.45 6.23
CA GLN A 87 7.48 15.19 4.83
C GLN A 87 8.22 13.96 4.31
N ILE A 88 7.68 13.39 3.23
CA ILE A 88 8.33 12.35 2.43
C ILE A 88 9.42 13.00 1.58
N ILE A 89 10.59 12.37 1.54
CA ILE A 89 11.76 12.81 0.76
C ILE A 89 12.20 11.80 -0.31
N GLU A 90 11.76 10.56 -0.21
CA GLU A 90 11.94 9.52 -1.24
C GLU A 90 10.73 8.59 -1.23
N ILE A 91 10.29 8.15 -2.42
CA ILE A 91 9.34 7.06 -2.58
C ILE A 91 10.00 6.00 -3.45
N GLY A 92 10.15 4.79 -2.90
CA GLY A 92 10.56 3.61 -3.64
C GLY A 92 9.39 2.64 -3.70
N ALA A 93 9.02 2.23 -4.90
CA ALA A 93 7.95 1.27 -5.09
C ALA A 93 8.12 0.33 -6.28
N ILE A 94 7.56 -0.87 -6.13
CA ILE A 94 7.64 -1.96 -7.09
C ILE A 94 6.23 -2.48 -7.33
N MET A 95 5.78 -2.43 -8.59
CA MET A 95 4.56 -3.09 -9.02
C MET A 95 4.89 -4.56 -9.33
N TYR A 96 4.22 -5.47 -8.64
CA TYR A 96 4.38 -6.91 -8.77
C TYR A 96 3.07 -7.56 -9.17
N GLU A 97 3.09 -8.36 -10.23
CA GLU A 97 1.93 -9.05 -10.78
C GLU A 97 2.35 -10.37 -11.42
N ASN A 98 1.55 -11.42 -11.28
CA ASN A 98 1.78 -12.72 -11.93
C ASN A 98 3.17 -13.32 -11.69
N GLY A 99 3.76 -13.10 -10.50
CA GLY A 99 5.08 -13.65 -10.19
C GLY A 99 6.26 -12.81 -10.69
N ALA A 100 6.02 -11.61 -11.23
CA ALA A 100 7.06 -10.77 -11.82
C ALA A 100 6.93 -9.30 -11.43
N ILE A 101 8.05 -8.59 -11.43
CA ILE A 101 8.09 -7.13 -11.38
C ILE A 101 7.63 -6.60 -12.74
N VAL A 102 6.60 -5.76 -12.74
CA VAL A 102 6.00 -5.18 -13.95
C VAL A 102 6.08 -3.64 -13.98
N GLY A 103 6.62 -3.02 -12.94
CA GLY A 103 6.83 -1.59 -12.88
C GLY A 103 7.63 -1.17 -11.66
N GLU A 104 8.29 -0.02 -11.78
CA GLU A 104 9.16 0.55 -10.76
C GLU A 104 8.86 2.05 -10.64
N PHE A 105 8.96 2.56 -9.42
CA PHE A 105 8.82 3.98 -9.10
C PHE A 105 9.91 4.31 -8.08
N ASP A 106 10.83 5.19 -8.43
CA ASP A 106 11.95 5.58 -7.56
C ASP A 106 12.20 7.07 -7.74
N GLU A 107 11.69 7.88 -6.82
CA GLU A 107 11.67 9.34 -6.96
C GLU A 107 12.02 10.01 -5.64
N PHE A 108 12.95 10.96 -5.73
CA PHE A 108 13.16 11.95 -4.67
C PHE A 108 12.08 13.02 -4.68
N ILE A 109 11.80 13.54 -3.50
CA ILE A 109 10.88 14.67 -3.29
C ILE A 109 11.66 15.83 -2.70
N TYR A 110 11.47 17.01 -3.29
CA TYR A 110 12.09 18.24 -2.81
C TYR A 110 11.75 18.50 -1.33
N ALA A 111 12.78 18.68 -0.53
CA ALA A 111 12.69 19.21 0.83
C ALA A 111 13.76 20.28 1.05
N PRO A 112 13.42 21.44 1.64
CA PRO A 112 14.38 22.51 1.89
C PRO A 112 15.36 22.18 3.03
N PHE A 113 15.06 21.17 3.83
CA PHE A 113 15.84 20.76 4.98
C PHE A 113 15.62 19.27 5.27
N VAL A 114 16.72 18.58 5.60
CA VAL A 114 16.73 17.21 6.11
C VAL A 114 17.51 17.22 7.43
N PRO A 115 16.92 16.79 8.56
CA PRO A 115 17.64 16.74 9.84
C PRO A 115 18.88 15.85 9.75
N GLU A 116 19.96 16.22 10.45
CA GLU A 116 21.22 15.46 10.47
C GLU A 116 21.02 13.99 10.85
N ILE A 117 20.17 13.72 11.86
CA ILE A 117 19.83 12.35 12.26
C ILE A 117 19.18 11.52 11.13
N ILE A 118 18.42 12.15 10.24
CA ILE A 118 17.82 11.47 9.08
C ILE A 118 18.88 11.25 8.00
N THR A 119 19.73 12.24 7.75
CA THR A 119 20.87 12.12 6.85
C THR A 119 21.81 10.98 7.27
N ASP A 120 22.08 10.83 8.57
CA ASP A 120 22.94 9.76 9.09
C ASP A 120 22.35 8.34 8.88
N ILE A 121 21.02 8.24 8.85
CA ILE A 121 20.31 6.97 8.66
C ILE A 121 20.19 6.64 7.17
N THR A 122 19.74 7.60 6.37
CA THR A 122 19.32 7.40 4.98
C THR A 122 20.40 7.74 3.96
N GLY A 123 21.40 8.53 4.36
CA GLY A 123 22.37 9.16 3.47
C GLY A 123 21.81 10.28 2.60
N ILE A 124 20.51 10.62 2.72
CA ILE A 124 19.87 11.64 1.88
C ILE A 124 20.13 13.03 2.48
N THR A 125 20.75 13.91 1.68
CA THR A 125 21.01 15.31 2.06
C THR A 125 20.03 16.26 1.38
N ALA A 126 19.83 17.46 1.95
CA ALA A 126 19.02 18.50 1.31
C ALA A 126 19.57 18.90 -0.09
N ASP A 127 20.89 18.84 -0.28
CA ASP A 127 21.53 19.13 -1.57
C ASP A 127 21.14 18.11 -2.65
N MET A 128 20.99 16.83 -2.30
CA MET A 128 20.49 15.80 -3.22
C MET A 128 19.04 16.09 -3.66
N LEU A 129 18.25 16.71 -2.79
CA LEU A 129 16.84 17.00 -3.01
C LEU A 129 16.59 18.37 -3.67
N ALA A 130 17.61 19.23 -3.80
CA ALA A 130 17.45 20.62 -4.24
C ALA A 130 16.80 20.76 -5.63
N ASN A 131 17.04 19.80 -6.52
CA ASN A 131 16.48 19.76 -7.88
C ASN A 131 15.33 18.74 -8.04
N ALA A 132 14.93 18.06 -6.96
CA ALA A 132 13.85 17.09 -7.01
C ALA A 132 12.49 17.78 -7.26
N ARG A 133 11.51 16.99 -7.67
CA ARG A 133 10.15 17.50 -7.94
C ARG A 133 9.42 17.78 -6.62
N LYS A 134 8.46 18.70 -6.64
CA LYS A 134 7.61 18.96 -5.47
C LYS A 134 6.71 17.76 -5.18
N ALA A 135 6.38 17.55 -3.90
CA ALA A 135 5.55 16.46 -3.43
C ALA A 135 4.27 16.26 -4.25
N GLN A 136 3.54 17.33 -4.56
CA GLN A 136 2.29 17.25 -5.33
C GLN A 136 2.46 16.57 -6.70
N ALA A 137 3.56 16.85 -7.42
CA ALA A 137 3.81 16.25 -8.73
C ALA A 137 4.17 14.76 -8.61
N VAL A 138 5.07 14.43 -7.69
CA VAL A 138 5.50 13.05 -7.45
C VAL A 138 4.34 12.19 -6.95
N LEU A 139 3.52 12.71 -6.04
CA LEU A 139 2.37 11.99 -5.48
C LEU A 139 1.24 11.82 -6.50
N ALA A 140 1.08 12.73 -7.45
CA ALA A 140 0.12 12.57 -8.54
C ALA A 140 0.53 11.39 -9.44
N ASP A 141 1.82 11.31 -9.82
CA ASP A 141 2.34 10.19 -10.60
C ASP A 141 2.30 8.88 -9.81
N PHE A 142 2.66 8.93 -8.53
CA PHE A 142 2.60 7.78 -7.64
C PHE A 142 1.17 7.25 -7.47
N ARG A 143 0.16 8.13 -7.40
CA ARG A 143 -1.25 7.73 -7.36
C ARG A 143 -1.63 6.94 -8.62
N VAL A 144 -1.22 7.42 -9.79
CA VAL A 144 -1.47 6.74 -11.07
C VAL A 144 -0.75 5.40 -11.11
N PHE A 145 0.51 5.35 -10.67
CA PHE A 145 1.30 4.12 -10.57
C PHE A 145 0.65 3.10 -9.63
N LEU A 146 0.21 3.53 -8.46
CA LEU A 146 -0.41 2.68 -7.44
C LEU A 146 -1.77 2.13 -7.90
N GLY A 147 -2.60 2.95 -8.56
CA GLY A 147 -3.92 2.56 -9.04
C GLY A 147 -4.76 1.88 -7.96
N GLN A 148 -5.39 0.75 -8.30
CA GLN A 148 -6.17 -0.10 -7.39
C GLN A 148 -5.38 -1.30 -6.84
N SER A 149 -4.04 -1.31 -6.97
CA SER A 149 -3.21 -2.39 -6.44
C SER A 149 -3.30 -2.48 -4.91
N VAL A 150 -2.94 -3.64 -4.36
CA VAL A 150 -2.80 -3.78 -2.90
C VAL A 150 -1.51 -3.09 -2.48
N PHE A 151 -1.62 -2.11 -1.58
CA PHE A 151 -0.47 -1.41 -0.98
C PHE A 151 0.23 -2.35 0.00
N VAL A 152 1.50 -2.65 -0.23
CA VAL A 152 2.30 -3.56 0.61
C VAL A 152 3.51 -2.82 1.14
N ALA A 153 3.77 -2.91 2.45
CA ALA A 153 4.98 -2.36 3.03
C ALA A 153 5.41 -3.13 4.28
N HIS A 154 6.67 -2.94 4.67
CA HIS A 154 7.24 -3.57 5.85
C HIS A 154 7.07 -2.65 7.07
N ASN A 155 6.01 -2.91 7.86
CA ASN A 155 5.41 -1.97 8.81
C ASN A 155 4.44 -0.97 8.15
N VAL A 156 3.50 -1.51 7.35
CA VAL A 156 2.54 -0.76 6.52
C VAL A 156 1.80 0.38 7.20
N GLY A 157 1.66 0.38 8.52
CA GLY A 157 1.04 1.49 9.25
C GLY A 157 1.80 2.81 9.06
N PHE A 158 3.13 2.77 8.98
CA PHE A 158 3.98 3.94 8.83
C PHE A 158 3.83 4.55 7.43
N ASP A 159 4.23 3.82 6.39
CA ASP A 159 4.25 4.29 4.99
C ASP A 159 2.87 4.72 4.51
N TYR A 160 1.85 3.91 4.81
CA TYR A 160 0.47 4.19 4.43
C TYR A 160 -0.03 5.49 5.08
N SER A 161 0.35 5.77 6.34
CA SER A 161 -0.08 6.99 7.03
C SER A 161 0.56 8.25 6.44
N PHE A 162 1.84 8.18 6.07
CA PHE A 162 2.56 9.27 5.42
C PHE A 162 2.01 9.55 4.03
N ILE A 163 1.88 8.52 3.19
CA ILE A 163 1.33 8.66 1.84
C ILE A 163 -0.11 9.18 1.89
N SER A 164 -0.96 8.63 2.78
CA SER A 164 -2.34 9.12 2.94
C SER A 164 -2.38 10.59 3.33
N HIS A 165 -1.58 11.01 4.31
CA HIS A 165 -1.51 12.40 4.72
C HIS A 165 -1.01 13.31 3.61
N ALA A 166 0.04 12.89 2.89
CA ALA A 166 0.65 13.69 1.83
C ALA A 166 -0.31 13.86 0.63
N LEU A 167 -1.03 12.80 0.25
CA LEU A 167 -2.07 12.86 -0.79
C LEU A 167 -3.20 13.81 -0.41
N GLU A 168 -3.70 13.74 0.82
CA GLU A 168 -4.76 14.63 1.31
C GLU A 168 -4.30 16.09 1.35
N SER A 169 -3.09 16.35 1.88
CA SER A 169 -2.49 17.69 1.92
C SER A 169 -2.22 18.28 0.53
N CYS A 170 -1.98 17.44 -0.48
CA CYS A 170 -1.80 17.85 -1.87
C CYS A 170 -3.13 17.95 -2.66
N GLY A 171 -4.27 17.66 -2.02
CA GLY A 171 -5.57 17.66 -2.69
C GLY A 171 -5.74 16.51 -3.70
N LEU A 172 -5.08 15.38 -3.49
CA LEU A 172 -5.10 14.19 -4.34
C LEU A 172 -6.03 13.08 -3.80
N GLY A 173 -6.94 13.43 -2.88
CA GLY A 173 -7.93 12.53 -2.28
C GLY A 173 -7.34 11.54 -1.27
N SER A 174 -8.21 10.74 -0.64
CA SER A 174 -7.80 9.78 0.38
C SER A 174 -7.11 8.55 -0.23
N LEU A 175 -6.29 7.85 0.55
CA LEU A 175 -5.71 6.57 0.15
C LEU A 175 -6.66 5.45 0.53
N LEU A 176 -7.31 4.82 -0.46
CA LEU A 176 -8.35 3.81 -0.24
C LEU A 176 -7.93 2.39 -0.66
N ASN A 177 -6.68 2.22 -1.08
CA ASN A 177 -6.11 0.93 -1.40
C ASN A 177 -6.22 -0.03 -0.22
N HIS A 178 -6.60 -1.28 -0.50
CA HIS A 178 -6.38 -2.35 0.46
C HIS A 178 -4.89 -2.49 0.75
N ARG A 179 -4.54 -2.87 1.98
CA ARG A 179 -3.15 -2.90 2.43
C ARG A 179 -2.74 -4.19 3.12
N LEU A 180 -1.49 -4.56 2.97
CA LEU A 180 -0.87 -5.75 3.58
C LEU A 180 0.46 -5.38 4.25
N CYS A 181 0.68 -5.89 5.46
CA CYS A 181 1.93 -5.72 6.19
C CYS A 181 2.79 -6.97 6.06
N THR A 182 4.01 -6.85 5.53
CA THR A 182 4.89 -8.02 5.40
C THR A 182 5.37 -8.55 6.75
N ILE A 183 5.41 -7.72 7.80
CA ILE A 183 5.70 -8.18 9.17
C ILE A 183 4.61 -9.14 9.65
N ASP A 184 3.34 -8.75 9.46
CA ASP A 184 2.20 -9.55 9.90
C ASP A 184 2.14 -10.87 9.13
N LEU A 185 2.37 -10.82 7.81
CA LEU A 185 2.46 -12.02 6.99
C LEU A 185 3.65 -12.91 7.39
N ALA A 186 4.84 -12.33 7.62
CA ALA A 186 6.02 -13.08 8.03
C ALA A 186 5.82 -13.78 9.38
N LYS A 187 5.21 -13.12 10.37
CA LYS A 187 4.88 -13.75 11.67
C LYS A 187 3.97 -14.98 11.54
N ARG A 188 3.20 -15.07 10.46
CA ARG A 188 2.27 -16.18 10.20
C ARG A 188 2.91 -17.35 9.45
N THR A 189 4.06 -17.15 8.83
CA THR A 189 4.61 -18.04 7.79
C THR A 189 6.09 -18.37 7.98
N ILE A 190 6.81 -17.56 8.76
CA ILE A 190 8.25 -17.64 8.97
C ILE A 190 8.52 -17.71 10.46
N LEU A 191 9.15 -18.79 10.93
CA LEU A 191 9.59 -18.91 12.32
C LEU A 191 10.87 -18.10 12.53
N SER A 192 10.73 -16.88 13.05
CA SER A 192 11.86 -15.98 13.28
C SER A 192 11.86 -15.37 14.69
N LYS A 193 13.05 -15.05 15.20
CA LYS A 193 13.24 -14.33 16.47
C LYS A 193 12.89 -12.84 16.38
N ARG A 194 13.07 -12.25 15.19
CA ARG A 194 12.83 -10.83 14.91
C ARG A 194 12.26 -10.68 13.51
N TYR A 195 11.49 -9.61 13.29
CA TYR A 195 10.81 -9.37 12.02
C TYR A 195 11.11 -7.99 11.46
N SER A 196 12.22 -7.34 11.85
CA SER A 196 12.67 -6.14 11.14
C SER A 196 13.19 -6.52 9.76
N LEU A 197 13.04 -5.61 8.79
CA LEU A 197 13.40 -5.86 7.40
C LEU A 197 14.87 -6.25 7.28
N GLN A 198 15.75 -5.50 7.93
CA GLN A 198 17.18 -5.79 8.01
C GLN A 198 17.48 -7.20 8.54
N TYR A 199 16.80 -7.61 9.62
CA TYR A 199 17.02 -8.93 10.20
C TYR A 199 16.55 -10.02 9.24
N LEU A 200 15.37 -9.87 8.63
CA LEU A 200 14.84 -10.86 7.69
C LEU A 200 15.67 -10.92 6.40
N ASN A 201 16.22 -9.80 5.93
CA ASN A 201 17.11 -9.74 4.77
C ASN A 201 18.33 -10.65 4.97
N GLU A 202 18.98 -10.57 6.13
CA GLU A 202 20.13 -11.40 6.50
C GLU A 202 19.70 -12.84 6.83
N PHE A 203 18.67 -13.02 7.66
CA PHE A 203 18.21 -14.32 8.15
C PHE A 203 17.69 -15.24 7.04
N LEU A 204 16.99 -14.70 6.04
CA LEU A 204 16.45 -15.46 4.92
C LEU A 204 17.44 -15.61 3.76
N GLY A 205 18.65 -15.06 3.89
CA GLY A 205 19.67 -15.12 2.83
C GLY A 205 19.33 -14.29 1.59
N ILE A 206 18.46 -13.28 1.71
CA ILE A 206 18.09 -12.37 0.61
C ILE A 206 19.31 -11.49 0.23
N ASN A 207 20.03 -10.98 1.23
CA ASN A 207 21.29 -10.22 1.07
C ASN A 207 21.21 -9.03 0.10
N THR A 208 20.07 -8.32 0.04
CA THR A 208 20.01 -7.03 -0.66
C THR A 208 21.01 -6.08 -0.02
N PRO A 209 21.87 -5.38 -0.80
CA PRO A 209 22.83 -4.43 -0.25
C PRO A 209 22.14 -3.38 0.63
N LYS A 210 22.73 -3.11 1.81
CA LYS A 210 22.25 -2.05 2.71
C LYS A 210 22.49 -0.70 2.06
N ALA A 211 21.42 0.02 1.78
CA ALA A 211 21.50 1.41 1.34
C ALA A 211 20.60 2.36 2.15
N HIS A 212 19.61 1.89 2.92
CA HIS A 212 18.54 2.76 3.48
C HIS A 212 17.99 3.67 2.38
N ARG A 213 17.60 3.03 1.28
CA ARG A 213 17.07 3.65 0.08
C ARG A 213 15.76 2.97 -0.19
N ALA A 214 14.73 3.78 -0.37
CA ALA A 214 13.36 3.30 -0.37
C ALA A 214 13.14 2.16 -1.40
N TYR A 215 13.68 2.28 -2.62
CA TYR A 215 13.49 1.23 -3.62
C TYR A 215 14.12 -0.12 -3.20
N ALA A 216 15.32 -0.09 -2.61
CA ALA A 216 16.00 -1.30 -2.16
C ALA A 216 15.27 -1.99 -1.00
N ASP A 217 14.67 -1.21 -0.11
CA ASP A 217 13.87 -1.73 1.00
C ASP A 217 12.51 -2.26 0.52
N ALA A 218 11.87 -1.62 -0.46
CA ALA A 218 10.69 -2.15 -1.15
C ALA A 218 10.98 -3.49 -1.86
N LEU A 219 12.14 -3.61 -2.53
CA LEU A 219 12.58 -4.88 -3.14
C LEU A 219 12.80 -5.97 -2.10
N THR A 220 13.43 -5.63 -0.97
CA THR A 220 13.64 -6.57 0.13
C THR A 220 12.30 -7.02 0.73
N ALA A 221 11.33 -6.11 0.87
CA ALA A 221 9.99 -6.44 1.33
C ALA A 221 9.26 -7.39 0.37
N LEU A 222 9.42 -7.20 -0.95
CA LEU A 222 8.94 -8.15 -1.97
C LEU A 222 9.57 -9.54 -1.78
N LYS A 223 10.89 -9.63 -1.57
CA LYS A 223 11.56 -10.92 -1.35
C LYS A 223 11.10 -11.63 -0.07
N VAL A 224 10.87 -10.87 1.01
CA VAL A 224 10.26 -11.42 2.24
C VAL A 224 8.84 -11.94 1.94
N PHE A 225 8.05 -11.20 1.17
CA PHE A 225 6.70 -11.62 0.78
C PHE A 225 6.70 -12.89 -0.07
N GLU A 226 7.56 -12.99 -1.08
CA GLU A 226 7.69 -14.20 -1.92
C GLU A 226 7.99 -15.44 -1.07
N ILE A 227 8.94 -15.33 -0.13
CA ILE A 227 9.30 -16.44 0.78
C ILE A 227 8.13 -16.77 1.71
N ALA A 228 7.47 -15.77 2.28
CA ALA A 228 6.31 -15.98 3.14
C ALA A 228 5.17 -16.70 2.43
N CYS A 229 4.95 -16.40 1.14
CA CYS A 229 3.93 -17.03 0.32
C CYS A 229 4.15 -18.55 0.12
N LEU A 230 5.39 -19.05 0.21
CA LEU A 230 5.68 -20.49 0.09
C LEU A 230 5.07 -21.34 1.21
N CYS A 231 4.78 -20.72 2.37
CA CYS A 231 4.23 -21.40 3.55
C CYS A 231 2.74 -21.13 3.75
N LEU A 232 2.03 -20.64 2.73
CA LEU A 232 0.59 -20.35 2.84
C LEU A 232 -0.25 -21.64 2.92
N PRO A 233 -1.29 -21.67 3.76
CA PRO A 233 -2.28 -22.74 3.72
C PRO A 233 -3.03 -22.77 2.38
N SER A 234 -3.47 -23.95 1.96
CA SER A 234 -4.26 -24.13 0.72
C SER A 234 -5.61 -23.40 0.72
N SER A 235 -6.10 -22.97 1.89
CA SER A 235 -7.32 -22.16 2.02
C SER A 235 -7.15 -20.71 1.55
N ILE A 236 -5.92 -20.25 1.31
CA ILE A 236 -5.64 -18.89 0.84
C ILE A 236 -5.67 -18.88 -0.69
N CYS A 237 -6.80 -18.46 -1.25
CA CYS A 237 -7.01 -18.46 -2.70
C CYS A 237 -6.93 -17.05 -3.30
N THR A 238 -7.57 -16.08 -2.64
CA THR A 238 -7.73 -14.72 -3.14
C THR A 238 -6.82 -13.72 -2.43
N ALA A 239 -6.64 -12.54 -3.00
CA ALA A 239 -5.91 -11.46 -2.34
C ALA A 239 -6.55 -11.06 -1.00
N LYS A 240 -7.89 -11.06 -0.93
CA LYS A 240 -8.63 -10.81 0.30
C LYS A 240 -8.36 -11.88 1.36
N ASP A 241 -8.28 -13.16 0.98
CA ASP A 241 -7.92 -14.23 1.92
C ASP A 241 -6.53 -13.99 2.51
N LEU A 242 -5.56 -13.60 1.67
CA LEU A 242 -4.19 -13.32 2.07
C LEU A 242 -4.11 -12.10 3.02
N ILE A 243 -4.81 -11.01 2.70
CA ILE A 243 -4.90 -9.81 3.55
C ILE A 243 -5.52 -10.18 4.91
N THR A 244 -6.62 -10.93 4.91
CA THR A 244 -7.30 -11.37 6.13
C THR A 244 -6.41 -12.29 6.97
N PHE A 245 -5.74 -13.24 6.33
CA PHE A 245 -4.83 -14.18 6.96
C PHE A 245 -3.69 -13.48 7.69
N SER A 246 -3.01 -12.53 7.02
CA SER A 246 -1.87 -11.80 7.60
C SER A 246 -2.24 -11.09 8.91
N ARG A 247 -3.43 -10.47 8.97
CA ARG A 247 -3.89 -9.69 10.14
C ARG A 247 -4.46 -10.54 11.28
N SER A 248 -4.86 -11.77 11.00
CA SER A 248 -5.51 -12.61 12.00
C SER A 248 -4.52 -13.09 13.06
N LYS A 249 -4.89 -12.96 14.34
CA LYS A 249 -4.05 -13.40 15.47
C LYS A 249 -3.61 -14.85 15.26
N HIS A 250 -2.32 -15.11 15.43
CA HIS A 250 -1.81 -16.47 15.49
C HIS A 250 -2.52 -17.17 16.65
N LYS A 251 -3.40 -18.14 16.36
CA LYS A 251 -3.78 -19.12 17.39
C LYS A 251 -2.53 -19.97 17.56
N GLY A 252 -1.88 -19.85 18.72
CA GLY A 252 -0.66 -20.60 19.02
C GLY A 252 -0.89 -22.09 18.82
N PHE A 253 0.17 -22.80 18.41
CA PHE A 253 0.24 -24.25 18.55
C PHE A 253 0.36 -24.62 20.03
#